data_AF-A0A087GWY6-F1
#
_entry.id   AF-A0A087GWY6-F1
#
_cell.length_a   1.000
_cell.length_b   1.000
_cell.length_c   1.000
_cell.angle_alpha   90.00
_cell.angle_beta   90.00
_cell.angle_gamma   90.00
#
_symmetry.space_group_name_H-M   'P 1'
#
loop_
_entity.id
_entity.type
_entity.pdbx_description
1 polymer ?
#
loop_
_entity_poly.entity_id
_entity_poly.type
_entity_poly.pdbx_seq_one_letter_code
_entity_poly.pdbx_strand_id
1 'polypeptide(L)'
;MAKVFEGYRKDTLPRATVVKNKSPAPVQITAEQILREARERQEGSEIRPPKQQITDSTELSDYRLRRRIEFEDRSRDGNIQAWVRYAQWEESHKDYARARSVWERALQGNYRNHAIWLKYVEFEMKNKFVNSARNVWDRAVVLLPRVDQLWYKYIHMEEMLGNIAGARQIFERWMNWSPDQQAWLSFIKFQLSCSCKECLRTGH
;
A
#
# COMPACT_ATOMS: atom_id res chain seq x y z
N MET A 1 16.23 81.19 8.97
CA MET A 1 15.46 81.06 7.72
C MET A 1 15.22 79.58 7.44
N ALA A 2 14.07 79.06 7.84
CA ALA A 2 13.71 77.65 7.70
C ALA A 2 13.38 77.31 6.23
N LYS A 3 13.98 76.23 5.69
CA LYS A 3 13.60 75.66 4.40
C LYS A 3 12.45 74.68 4.62
N VAL A 4 11.27 75.02 4.12
CA VAL A 4 10.12 74.10 4.02
C VAL A 4 10.41 73.12 2.88
N PHE A 5 10.55 71.84 3.21
CA PHE A 5 10.57 70.74 2.25
C PHE A 5 9.11 70.40 1.93
N GLU A 6 8.59 70.95 0.82
CA GLU A 6 7.25 70.64 0.32
C GLU A 6 7.28 69.20 -0.25
N GLY A 7 6.64 68.26 0.47
CA GLY A 7 6.51 66.88 0.03
C GLY A 7 5.58 66.78 -1.18
N TYR A 8 6.12 66.34 -2.31
CA TYR A 8 5.34 65.99 -3.50
C TYR A 8 4.44 64.78 -3.20
N ARG A 9 3.16 65.02 -2.86
CA ARG A 9 2.11 64.01 -2.93
C ARG A 9 1.94 63.62 -4.40
N LYS A 10 2.29 62.38 -4.76
CA LYS A 10 1.83 61.80 -6.02
C LYS A 10 0.33 61.54 -5.89
N ASP A 11 -0.47 62.50 -6.35
CA ASP A 11 -1.89 62.30 -6.58
C ASP A 11 -2.03 61.17 -7.61
N THR A 12 -2.42 59.98 -7.14
CA THR A 12 -2.76 58.88 -8.02
C THR A 12 -4.09 59.22 -8.66
N LEU A 13 -4.03 59.78 -9.87
CA LEU A 13 -5.21 60.03 -10.69
C LEU A 13 -6.03 58.73 -10.80
N PRO A 14 -7.37 58.78 -10.65
CA PRO A 14 -8.19 57.58 -10.74
C PRO A 14 -8.01 56.95 -12.13
N ARG A 15 -7.79 55.63 -12.16
CA ARG A 15 -7.58 54.87 -13.40
C ARG A 15 -8.74 55.17 -14.35
N ALA A 16 -8.45 55.81 -15.49
CA ALA A 16 -9.46 56.19 -16.47
C ALA A 16 -10.35 54.97 -16.80
N THR A 17 -11.67 55.15 -16.75
CA THR A 17 -12.62 54.10 -17.10
C THR A 17 -12.50 53.81 -18.59
N VAL A 18 -11.77 52.77 -18.94
CA VAL A 18 -11.64 52.32 -20.33
C VAL A 18 -13.04 51.91 -20.82
N VAL A 19 -13.59 52.67 -21.77
CA VAL A 19 -14.84 52.31 -22.45
C VAL A 19 -14.57 51.01 -23.21
N LYS A 20 -15.12 49.89 -22.72
CA LYS A 20 -14.97 48.59 -23.36
C LYS A 20 -15.86 48.54 -24.60
N ASN A 21 -15.27 48.16 -25.73
CA ASN A 21 -16.03 47.91 -26.95
C ASN A 21 -16.95 46.69 -26.73
N LYS A 22 -18.25 46.84 -26.99
CA LYS A 22 -19.29 45.81 -26.83
C LYS A 22 -19.67 45.14 -28.16
N SER A 23 -18.98 45.46 -29.25
CA SER A 23 -19.16 44.74 -30.52
C SER A 23 -18.92 43.24 -30.31
N PRO A 24 -19.68 42.37 -30.99
CA PRO A 24 -19.50 40.93 -30.87
C PRO A 24 -18.08 40.54 -31.26
N ALA A 25 -17.44 39.72 -30.43
CA ALA A 25 -16.11 39.20 -30.73
C ALA A 25 -16.16 38.30 -31.97
N PRO A 26 -15.19 38.40 -32.90
CA PRO A 26 -15.17 37.60 -34.11
C PRO A 26 -14.92 36.11 -33.82
N VAL A 27 -14.27 35.80 -32.70
CA VAL A 27 -14.04 34.43 -32.21
C VAL A 27 -14.68 34.30 -30.84
N GLN A 28 -15.56 33.29 -30.70
CA GLN A 28 -16.16 32.94 -29.42
C GLN A 28 -15.23 31.98 -28.68
N ILE A 29 -15.05 32.20 -27.38
CA ILE A 29 -14.26 31.31 -26.54
C ILE A 29 -15.03 29.99 -26.39
N THR A 30 -14.44 28.89 -26.84
CA THR A 30 -15.04 27.56 -26.72
C THR A 30 -14.63 26.89 -25.40
N ALA A 31 -15.44 25.95 -24.93
CA ALA A 31 -15.10 25.13 -23.76
C ALA A 31 -13.77 24.37 -23.97
N GLU A 32 -13.50 23.92 -25.19
CA GLU A 32 -12.26 23.23 -25.54
C GLU A 32 -11.03 24.14 -25.38
N GLN A 33 -11.12 25.41 -25.81
CA GLN A 33 -10.03 26.36 -25.71
C GLN A 33 -9.65 26.64 -24.25
N ILE A 34 -10.66 26.81 -23.38
CA ILE A 34 -10.45 27.01 -21.94
C ILE A 34 -9.80 25.78 -21.31
N LEU A 35 -10.28 24.58 -21.65
CA LEU A 35 -9.75 23.33 -21.11
C LEU A 35 -8.31 23.06 -21.58
N ARG A 36 -7.99 23.38 -22.84
CA ARG A 36 -6.64 23.26 -23.40
C ARG A 36 -5.66 24.20 -22.70
N GLU A 37 -6.01 25.47 -22.59
CA GLU A 37 -5.16 26.50 -21.94
C GLU A 37 -4.99 26.22 -20.44
N ALA A 38 -6.03 25.70 -19.77
CA ALA A 38 -5.94 25.26 -18.38
C ALA A 38 -4.97 24.09 -18.22
N ARG A 39 -5.00 23.10 -19.13
CA ARG A 39 -4.06 21.98 -19.13
C ARG A 39 -2.62 22.45 -19.38
N GLU A 40 -2.39 23.30 -20.39
CA GLU A 40 -1.05 23.82 -20.70
C GLU A 40 -0.43 24.59 -19.53
N ARG A 41 -1.24 25.36 -18.79
CA ARG A 41 -0.80 26.04 -17.55
C ARG A 41 -0.48 25.08 -16.42
N GLN A 42 -1.24 23.98 -16.30
CA GLN A 42 -0.99 22.94 -15.30
C GLN A 42 0.29 22.17 -15.62
N GLU A 43 0.53 21.82 -16.90
CA GLU A 43 1.73 21.10 -17.33
C GLU A 43 3.02 21.90 -17.09
N GLY A 44 2.95 23.24 -17.16
CA GLY A 44 4.06 24.13 -16.79
C GLY A 44 4.37 24.21 -15.28
N SER A 45 3.55 23.59 -14.42
CA SER A 45 3.62 23.74 -12.95
C SER A 45 4.15 22.52 -12.19
N GLU A 46 4.58 21.46 -12.89
CA GLU A 46 5.25 20.31 -12.27
C GLU A 46 6.66 20.69 -11.78
N ILE A 47 6.75 21.41 -10.66
CA ILE A 47 8.01 21.62 -9.95
C ILE A 47 8.39 20.28 -9.31
N ARG A 48 9.16 19.47 -10.05
CA ARG A 48 9.71 18.23 -9.51
C ARG A 48 10.72 18.60 -8.42
N PRO A 49 10.67 17.93 -7.24
CA PRO A 49 11.69 18.13 -6.22
C PRO A 49 13.08 17.93 -6.83
N PRO A 50 14.08 18.77 -6.47
CA PRO A 50 15.44 18.58 -6.95
C PRO A 50 15.97 17.21 -6.51
N LYS A 51 16.73 16.55 -7.38
CA LYS A 51 17.37 15.26 -7.05
C LYS A 51 18.47 15.51 -6.03
N GLN A 52 18.22 15.21 -4.76
CA GLN A 52 19.22 15.29 -3.69
C GLN A 52 19.98 13.96 -3.59
N GLN A 53 21.31 14.01 -3.57
CA GLN A 53 22.17 12.87 -3.25
C GLN A 53 22.38 12.83 -1.74
N ILE A 54 22.28 11.65 -1.14
CA ILE A 54 22.49 11.45 0.30
C ILE A 54 23.94 10.99 0.47
N THR A 55 24.80 11.79 1.12
CA THR A 55 26.23 11.45 1.25
C THR A 55 26.54 10.82 2.59
N ASP A 56 25.91 11.33 3.66
CA ASP A 56 26.30 10.98 5.03
C ASP A 56 25.28 10.05 5.71
N SER A 57 25.77 9.25 6.66
CA SER A 57 24.94 8.34 7.47
C SER A 57 23.86 9.10 8.26
N THR A 58 24.19 10.31 8.73
CA THR A 58 23.26 11.20 9.44
C THR A 58 22.15 11.70 8.51
N GLU A 59 22.48 12.12 7.30
CA GLU A 59 21.49 12.55 6.31
C GLU A 59 20.55 11.41 5.90
N LEU A 60 21.08 10.19 5.79
CA LEU A 60 20.30 9.00 5.53
C LEU A 60 19.32 8.71 6.68
N SER A 61 19.76 8.87 7.93
CA SER A 61 18.87 8.72 9.09
C SER A 61 17.77 9.78 9.14
N ASP A 62 18.10 11.04 8.82
CA ASP A 62 17.12 12.14 8.79
C ASP A 62 16.11 11.95 7.65
N TYR A 63 16.58 11.50 6.49
CA TYR A 63 15.72 11.11 5.38
C TYR A 63 14.76 9.99 5.79
N ARG A 64 15.27 8.93 6.45
CA ARG A 64 14.43 7.82 6.93
C ARG A 64 13.41 8.31 7.95
N LEU A 65 13.79 9.17 8.89
CA LEU A 65 12.90 9.72 9.90
C LEU A 65 11.78 10.56 9.28
N ARG A 66 12.12 11.49 8.37
CA ARG A 66 11.14 12.33 7.67
C ARG A 66 10.13 11.48 6.90
N ARG A 67 10.62 10.49 6.14
CA ARG A 67 9.78 9.56 5.39
C ARG A 67 8.87 8.74 6.30
N ARG A 68 9.37 8.27 7.45
CA ARG A 68 8.55 7.57 8.43
C ARG A 68 7.43 8.44 8.96
N ILE A 69 7.69 9.69 9.33
CA ILE A 69 6.65 10.62 9.79
C ILE A 69 5.57 10.80 8.72
N GLU A 70 5.96 11.01 7.45
CA GLU A 70 4.99 11.10 6.34
C GLU A 70 4.13 9.84 6.21
N PHE A 71 4.72 8.65 6.38
CA PHE A 71 3.98 7.40 6.31
C PHE A 71 3.05 7.19 7.51
N GLU A 72 3.51 7.52 8.72
CA GLU A 72 2.71 7.46 9.94
C GLU A 72 1.50 8.40 9.84
N ASP A 73 1.68 9.63 9.36
CA ASP A 73 0.57 10.57 9.18
C ASP A 73 -0.45 10.07 8.14
N ARG A 74 0.02 9.45 7.05
CA ARG A 74 -0.86 8.83 6.04
C ARG A 74 -1.55 7.56 6.51
N SER A 75 -0.95 6.82 7.44
CA SER A 75 -1.48 5.56 7.93
C SER A 75 -2.51 5.73 9.06
N ARG A 76 -2.58 6.93 9.67
CA ARG A 76 -3.60 7.31 10.66
C ARG A 76 -5.03 7.10 10.17
N ASP A 77 -5.29 7.33 8.88
CA ASP A 77 -6.61 7.16 8.27
C ASP A 77 -7.05 5.68 8.15
N GLY A 78 -6.20 4.73 8.57
CA GLY A 78 -6.52 3.30 8.54
C GLY A 78 -6.52 2.68 7.13
N ASN A 79 -6.07 3.42 6.11
CA ASN A 79 -6.04 2.95 4.74
C ASN A 79 -4.99 1.84 4.54
N ILE A 80 -5.44 0.66 4.11
CA ILE A 80 -4.59 -0.51 3.85
C ILE A 80 -3.48 -0.19 2.86
N GLN A 81 -3.77 0.58 1.81
CA GLN A 81 -2.77 0.94 0.80
C GLN A 81 -1.68 1.85 1.37
N ALA A 82 -1.96 2.63 2.42
CA ALA A 82 -0.92 3.40 3.12
C ALA A 82 -0.01 2.47 3.91
N TRP A 83 -0.58 1.51 4.66
CA TRP A 83 0.17 0.49 5.40
C TRP A 83 1.03 -0.39 4.50
N VAL A 84 0.48 -0.85 3.36
CA VAL A 84 1.21 -1.67 2.37
C VAL A 84 2.41 -0.90 1.82
N ARG A 85 2.23 0.37 1.41
CA ARG A 85 3.31 1.20 0.88
C ARG A 85 4.39 1.47 1.92
N TYR A 86 4.01 1.68 3.18
CA TYR A 86 4.95 1.88 4.27
C TYR A 86 5.78 0.62 4.53
N ALA A 87 5.13 -0.55 4.63
CA ALA A 87 5.83 -1.81 4.83
C ALA A 87 6.77 -2.16 3.65
N GLN A 88 6.35 -1.91 2.41
CA GLN A 88 7.19 -2.08 1.22
C GLN A 88 8.40 -1.14 1.21
N TRP A 89 8.24 0.08 1.73
CA TRP A 89 9.36 1.01 1.87
C TRP A 89 10.34 0.55 2.95
N GLU A 90 9.90 0.04 4.09
CA GLU A 90 10.80 -0.56 5.08
C GLU A 90 11.49 -1.83 4.53
N GLU A 91 10.77 -2.63 3.72
CA GLU A 91 11.31 -3.79 3.01
C GLU A 91 12.44 -3.39 2.04
N SER A 92 12.29 -2.29 1.29
CA SER A 92 13.33 -1.80 0.38
C SER A 92 14.59 -1.37 1.12
N HIS A 93 14.47 -0.97 2.39
CA HIS A 93 15.59 -0.62 3.26
C HIS A 93 16.16 -1.83 4.02
N LYS A 94 15.61 -3.04 3.81
CA LYS A 94 15.96 -4.29 4.49
C LYS A 94 15.77 -4.25 6.01
N ASP A 95 14.96 -3.32 6.52
CA ASP A 95 14.61 -3.20 7.94
C ASP A 95 13.40 -4.12 8.26
N TYR A 96 13.58 -5.44 8.16
CA TYR A 96 12.50 -6.42 8.30
C TYR A 96 11.80 -6.40 9.67
N ALA A 97 12.56 -6.17 10.74
CA ALA A 97 11.99 -6.08 12.09
C ALA A 97 11.01 -4.92 12.22
N ARG A 98 11.32 -3.77 11.59
CA ARG A 98 10.39 -2.64 11.55
C ARG A 98 9.21 -2.90 10.64
N ALA A 99 9.44 -3.49 9.46
CA ALA A 99 8.34 -3.88 8.57
C ALA A 99 7.32 -4.79 9.29
N ARG A 100 7.77 -5.74 10.11
CA ARG A 100 6.88 -6.56 10.98
C ARG A 100 6.11 -5.71 11.98
N SER A 101 6.76 -4.77 12.66
CA SER A 101 6.07 -3.86 13.59
C SER A 101 5.00 -3.00 12.91
N VAL A 102 5.22 -2.61 11.65
CA VAL A 102 4.23 -1.88 10.84
C VAL A 102 3.04 -2.78 10.52
N TRP A 103 3.27 -4.03 10.12
CA TRP A 103 2.19 -5.00 9.87
C TRP A 103 1.37 -5.33 11.12
N GLU A 104 2.03 -5.55 12.26
CA GLU A 104 1.34 -5.82 13.53
C GLU A 104 0.47 -4.64 13.96
N ARG A 105 0.93 -3.39 13.78
CA ARG A 105 0.11 -2.20 14.03
C ARG A 105 -1.06 -2.08 13.04
N ALA A 106 -0.84 -2.39 11.76
CA ALA A 106 -1.92 -2.43 10.77
C ALA A 106 -3.00 -3.46 11.15
N LEU A 107 -2.60 -4.61 11.69
CA LEU A 107 -3.51 -5.63 12.22
C LEU A 107 -4.25 -5.16 13.47
N GLN A 108 -3.60 -4.46 14.40
CA GLN A 108 -4.26 -3.88 15.57
C GLN A 108 -5.41 -2.94 15.18
N GLY A 109 -5.22 -2.12 14.13
CA GLY A 109 -6.26 -1.25 13.61
C GLY A 109 -7.42 -2.01 12.95
N ASN A 110 -7.12 -3.00 12.09
CA ASN A 110 -8.12 -3.63 11.21
C ASN A 110 -7.94 -5.15 11.05
N TYR A 111 -7.89 -5.90 12.17
CA TYR A 111 -7.64 -7.35 12.14
C TYR A 111 -8.69 -8.18 11.38
N ARG A 112 -9.93 -7.68 11.23
CA ARG A 112 -11.00 -8.38 10.50
C ARG A 112 -10.75 -8.43 8.99
N ASN A 113 -9.90 -7.56 8.47
CA ASN A 113 -9.63 -7.52 7.05
C ASN A 113 -8.60 -8.59 6.65
N HIS A 114 -9.08 -9.65 6.01
CA HIS A 114 -8.25 -10.76 5.53
C HIS A 114 -7.16 -10.31 4.52
N ALA A 115 -7.35 -9.19 3.80
CA ALA A 115 -6.37 -8.69 2.84
C ALA A 115 -5.06 -8.24 3.52
N ILE A 116 -5.12 -7.72 4.75
CA ILE A 116 -3.93 -7.33 5.51
C ILE A 116 -3.11 -8.58 5.87
N TRP A 117 -3.78 -9.65 6.32
CA TRP A 117 -3.15 -10.94 6.61
C TRP A 117 -2.46 -11.52 5.37
N LEU A 118 -3.14 -11.51 4.22
CA LEU A 118 -2.57 -11.96 2.96
C LEU A 118 -1.31 -11.18 2.59
N LYS A 119 -1.35 -9.85 2.68
CA LYS A 119 -0.20 -8.99 2.36
C LYS A 119 0.96 -9.19 3.35
N TYR A 120 0.67 -9.42 4.62
CA TYR A 120 1.70 -9.67 5.62
C TYR A 120 2.41 -11.02 5.38
N VAL A 121 1.66 -12.08 5.10
CA VAL A 121 2.25 -13.37 4.72
C VAL A 121 3.06 -13.25 3.43
N GLU A 122 2.52 -12.58 2.40
CA GLU A 122 3.24 -12.36 1.14
C GLU A 122 4.60 -11.69 1.39
N PHE A 123 4.67 -10.74 2.32
CA PHE A 123 5.93 -10.10 2.74
C PHE A 123 6.90 -11.11 3.39
N GLU A 124 6.47 -11.94 4.33
CA GLU A 124 7.35 -12.93 4.97
C GLU A 124 7.83 -13.99 3.96
N MET A 125 6.96 -14.43 3.05
CA MET A 125 7.28 -15.41 2.01
C MET A 125 8.29 -14.86 0.99
N LYS A 126 8.13 -13.60 0.55
CA LYS A 126 9.10 -12.94 -0.35
C LYS A 126 10.50 -12.89 0.23
N ASN A 127 10.60 -12.67 1.54
CA ASN A 127 11.86 -12.59 2.27
C ASN A 127 12.36 -13.95 2.78
N LYS A 128 11.72 -15.06 2.36
CA LYS A 128 12.08 -16.45 2.71
C LYS A 128 11.97 -16.78 4.20
N PHE A 129 11.19 -16.02 4.96
CA PHE A 129 10.95 -16.26 6.39
C PHE A 129 9.76 -17.22 6.61
N VAL A 130 9.94 -18.49 6.23
CA VAL A 130 8.87 -19.49 6.22
C VAL A 130 8.26 -19.73 7.60
N ASN A 131 9.07 -19.85 8.65
CA ASN A 131 8.56 -20.09 10.01
C ASN A 131 7.74 -18.90 10.53
N SER A 132 8.15 -17.68 10.20
CA SER A 132 7.39 -16.47 10.53
C SER A 132 6.04 -16.48 9.80
N ALA A 133 6.05 -16.82 8.50
CA ALA A 133 4.84 -16.92 7.70
C ALA A 133 3.84 -17.96 8.26
N ARG A 134 4.32 -19.12 8.72
CA ARG A 134 3.49 -20.13 9.41
C ARG A 134 2.82 -19.57 10.66
N ASN A 135 3.59 -18.90 11.52
CA ASN A 135 3.04 -18.29 12.74
C ASN A 135 1.95 -17.25 12.43
N VAL A 136 2.13 -16.47 11.36
CA VAL A 136 1.12 -15.49 10.90
C VAL A 136 -0.12 -16.20 10.40
N TRP A 137 0.03 -17.27 9.61
CA TRP A 137 -1.11 -18.09 9.15
C TRP A 137 -1.89 -18.73 10.29
N ASP A 138 -1.19 -19.34 11.25
CA ASP A 138 -1.82 -19.96 12.41
C ASP A 138 -2.66 -18.97 13.20
N ARG A 139 -2.15 -17.75 13.39
CA ARG A 139 -2.92 -16.66 14.01
C ARG A 139 -4.12 -16.27 13.14
N ALA A 140 -3.93 -16.13 11.83
CA ALA A 140 -4.98 -15.70 10.91
C ALA A 140 -6.17 -16.67 10.90
N VAL A 141 -5.92 -17.99 10.83
CA VAL A 141 -6.99 -19.00 10.79
C VAL A 141 -7.71 -19.17 12.13
N VAL A 142 -7.01 -18.94 13.25
CA VAL A 142 -7.62 -18.96 14.59
C VAL A 142 -8.52 -17.74 14.80
N LEU A 143 -8.10 -16.56 14.34
CA LEU A 143 -8.87 -15.32 14.50
C LEU A 143 -10.04 -15.23 13.52
N LEU A 144 -9.86 -15.74 12.29
CA LEU A 144 -10.83 -15.65 11.20
C LEU A 144 -11.16 -17.04 10.61
N PRO A 145 -11.74 -17.96 11.40
CA PRO A 145 -11.97 -19.33 10.95
C PRO A 145 -13.01 -19.44 9.82
N ARG A 146 -13.89 -18.45 9.69
CA ARG A 146 -14.96 -18.38 8.68
C ARG A 146 -14.48 -17.95 7.29
N VAL A 147 -13.25 -17.49 7.15
CA VAL A 147 -12.72 -17.00 5.87
C VAL A 147 -11.98 -18.13 5.17
N ASP A 148 -12.69 -18.86 4.32
CA ASP A 148 -12.16 -20.03 3.59
C ASP A 148 -10.90 -19.70 2.76
N GLN A 149 -10.82 -18.48 2.22
CA GLN A 149 -9.67 -18.03 1.45
C GLN A 149 -8.34 -18.13 2.22
N LEU A 150 -8.36 -17.90 3.54
CA LEU A 150 -7.16 -18.00 4.37
C LEU A 150 -6.68 -19.45 4.46
N TRP A 151 -7.62 -20.39 4.68
CA TRP A 151 -7.32 -21.82 4.72
C TRP A 151 -6.74 -22.32 3.41
N TYR A 152 -7.38 -22.00 2.28
CA TYR A 152 -6.90 -22.39 0.95
C TYR A 152 -5.47 -21.90 0.68
N LYS A 153 -5.18 -20.63 1.00
CA LYS A 153 -3.85 -20.05 0.79
C LYS A 153 -2.80 -20.65 1.74
N TYR A 154 -3.19 -20.97 2.98
CA TYR A 154 -2.28 -21.59 3.93
C TYR A 154 -1.90 -23.02 3.50
N ILE A 155 -2.88 -23.83 3.11
CA ILE A 155 -2.67 -25.18 2.59
C ILE A 155 -1.78 -25.14 1.34
N HIS A 156 -2.11 -24.26 0.39
CA HIS A 156 -1.31 -24.10 -0.82
C HIS A 156 0.15 -23.74 -0.52
N MET A 157 0.40 -22.94 0.51
CA MET A 157 1.75 -22.60 0.94
C MET A 157 2.51 -23.84 1.45
N GLU A 158 1.91 -24.67 2.31
CA GLU A 158 2.54 -25.91 2.80
C GLU A 158 2.74 -26.94 1.67
N GLU A 159 1.81 -27.04 0.72
CA GLU A 159 1.97 -27.88 -0.47
C GLU A 159 3.17 -27.45 -1.33
N MET A 160 3.34 -26.15 -1.55
CA MET A 160 4.48 -25.60 -2.31
C MET A 160 5.82 -25.80 -1.59
N LEU A 161 5.80 -25.89 -0.26
CA LEU A 161 6.97 -26.26 0.55
C LEU A 161 7.21 -27.78 0.61
N GLY A 162 6.30 -28.59 0.07
CA GLY A 162 6.38 -30.06 0.10
C GLY A 162 6.00 -30.69 1.43
N ASN A 163 5.43 -29.92 2.37
CA ASN A 163 5.04 -30.41 3.69
C ASN A 163 3.61 -31.00 3.66
N ILE A 164 3.51 -32.23 3.15
CA ILE A 164 2.22 -32.93 3.01
C ILE A 164 1.59 -33.22 4.38
N ALA A 165 2.39 -33.56 5.38
CA ALA A 165 1.91 -33.83 6.74
C ALA A 165 1.31 -32.57 7.37
N GLY A 166 1.98 -31.42 7.25
CA GLY A 166 1.47 -30.14 7.73
C GLY A 166 0.19 -29.72 7.01
N ALA A 167 0.13 -29.85 5.68
CA ALA A 167 -1.08 -29.57 4.91
C ALA A 167 -2.28 -30.42 5.39
N ARG A 168 -2.05 -31.71 5.68
CA ARG A 168 -3.10 -32.61 6.22
C ARG A 168 -3.61 -32.13 7.60
N GLN A 169 -2.71 -31.77 8.51
CA GLN A 169 -3.09 -31.25 9.83
C GLN A 169 -3.92 -29.96 9.73
N ILE A 170 -3.58 -29.09 8.78
CA ILE A 170 -4.34 -27.86 8.54
C ILE A 170 -5.75 -28.19 8.02
N PHE A 171 -5.86 -29.12 7.08
CA PHE A 171 -7.17 -29.59 6.60
C PHE A 171 -8.02 -30.20 7.72
N GLU A 172 -7.44 -31.05 8.56
CA GLU A 172 -8.14 -31.64 9.71
C GLU A 172 -8.66 -30.56 10.68
N ARG A 173 -7.82 -29.57 11.00
CA ARG A 173 -8.22 -28.40 11.80
C ARG A 173 -9.35 -27.61 11.14
N TRP A 174 -9.32 -27.47 9.82
CA TRP A 174 -10.37 -26.77 9.08
C TRP A 174 -11.69 -27.52 9.12
N MET A 175 -11.68 -28.86 8.98
CA MET A 175 -12.88 -29.69 9.02
C MET A 175 -13.60 -29.64 10.38
N ASN A 176 -12.87 -29.43 11.47
CA ASN A 176 -13.46 -29.23 12.79
C ASN A 176 -14.38 -28.00 12.86
N TRP A 177 -14.20 -27.02 11.97
CA TRP A 177 -15.07 -25.84 11.86
C TRP A 177 -16.30 -26.03 10.97
N SER A 178 -16.53 -27.25 10.47
CA SER A 178 -17.61 -27.63 9.54
C SER A 178 -17.75 -26.65 8.36
N PRO A 179 -16.77 -26.61 7.44
CA PRO A 179 -16.76 -25.71 6.30
C PRO A 179 -17.71 -26.17 5.17
N ASP A 180 -17.85 -25.33 4.13
CA ASP A 180 -18.69 -25.61 2.97
C ASP A 180 -18.28 -26.89 2.20
N GLN A 181 -19.19 -27.44 1.38
CA GLN A 181 -18.94 -28.63 0.57
C GLN A 181 -17.67 -28.50 -0.30
N GLN A 182 -17.35 -27.31 -0.78
CA GLN A 182 -16.13 -27.05 -1.57
C GLN A 182 -14.84 -27.33 -0.79
N ALA A 183 -14.84 -27.10 0.52
CA ALA A 183 -13.70 -27.42 1.39
C ALA A 183 -13.47 -28.93 1.45
N TRP A 184 -14.55 -29.71 1.62
CA TRP A 184 -14.50 -31.17 1.65
C TRP A 184 -14.01 -31.76 0.32
N LEU A 185 -14.51 -31.24 -0.82
CA LEU A 185 -14.04 -31.66 -2.15
C LEU A 185 -12.55 -31.38 -2.35
N SER A 186 -12.07 -30.24 -1.84
CA SER A 186 -10.66 -29.86 -1.91
C SER A 186 -9.78 -30.80 -1.10
N PHE A 187 -10.25 -31.25 0.07
CA PHE A 187 -9.54 -32.24 0.88
C PHE A 187 -9.48 -33.62 0.23
N ILE A 188 -10.59 -34.09 -0.37
CA ILE A 188 -10.59 -35.36 -1.12
C ILE A 188 -9.58 -35.30 -2.28
N LYS A 189 -9.58 -34.21 -3.04
CA LYS A 189 -8.62 -33.98 -4.13
C LYS A 189 -7.17 -34.01 -3.63
N PHE A 190 -6.91 -33.38 -2.48
CA PHE A 190 -5.61 -33.39 -1.82
C PHE A 190 -5.16 -34.82 -1.47
N GLN A 191 -6.04 -35.61 -0.83
CA GLN A 191 -5.74 -36.99 -0.44
C GLN A 191 -5.43 -37.88 -1.66
N LEU A 192 -6.22 -37.75 -2.74
CA LEU A 192 -5.97 -38.46 -4.00
C LEU A 192 -4.61 -38.11 -4.62
N SER A 193 -4.24 -36.82 -4.59
CA SER A 193 -2.92 -36.38 -5.07
C SER A 193 -1.77 -36.94 -4.22
N CYS A 194 -1.95 -36.99 -2.89
CA CYS A 194 -0.92 -37.51 -1.98
C CYS A 194 -0.74 -39.02 -2.11
N SER A 195 -1.84 -39.78 -2.18
CA SER A 195 -1.80 -41.24 -2.34
C SER A 195 -1.09 -41.64 -3.64
N CYS A 196 -1.32 -40.92 -4.74
CA CYS A 196 -0.61 -41.16 -6.00
C CYS A 196 0.90 -40.89 -5.89
N LYS A 197 1.30 -39.84 -5.16
CA LYS A 197 2.72 -39.51 -4.93
C LYS A 197 3.42 -40.52 -4.03
N GLU A 198 2.73 -41.07 -3.02
CA GLU A 198 3.27 -42.12 -2.15
C GLU A 198 3.45 -43.44 -2.91
N CYS A 199 2.46 -43.87 -3.72
CA CYS A 199 2.57 -45.05 -4.57
C CYS A 199 3.76 -44.96 -5.56
N LEU A 200 4.04 -43.79 -6.13
CA LEU A 200 5.21 -43.57 -6.99
C LEU A 200 6.55 -43.64 -6.23
N ARG A 201 6.55 -43.41 -4.91
CA ARG A 201 7.77 -43.40 -4.08
C ARG A 201 8.10 -44.76 -3.48
N THR A 202 7.08 -45.60 -3.26
CA THR A 202 7.22 -46.95 -2.69
C THR A 202 7.19 -48.06 -3.74
N GLY A 203 7.04 -47.73 -5.02
CA GLY A 203 7.14 -48.67 -6.14
C GLY A 203 8.59 -49.11 -6.39
N HIS A 204 9.09 -50.00 -5.53
CA HIS A 204 10.14 -50.98 -5.84
C HIS A 204 9.50 -52.37 -5.93
#